data_AF-A0ABD0N1Q6-F1
#
_entry.id   AF-A0ABD0N1Q6-F1
#
_cell.length_a   1.000
_cell.length_b   1.000
_cell.length_c   1.000
_cell.angle_alpha   90.00
_cell.angle_beta   90.00
_cell.angle_gamma   90.00
#
_symmetry.space_group_name_H-M   'P 1'
#
loop_
_entity.id
_entity.type
_entity.pdbx_description
1 polymer ?
#
loop_
_entity_poly.entity_id
_entity_poly.type
_entity_poly.pdbx_seq_one_letter_code
_entity_poly.pdbx_strand_id
1 'polypeptide(L)'
;EYIIYVDPVTQLGLNTDSVMEYSIGDIHRASDADTPELLPDTISVKLKDLTLNSEDSLAFETLIPKPVLQRYISQLEEHRRIIFSGPSGTGKSFLASRLAEYMVLKEGKQLEHQAIATFNVDNKTTK
;
A
#
# COMPACT_ATOMS: atom_id res chain seq x y z
N GLU A 1 10.23 -17.12 1.30
CA GLU A 1 9.23 -17.89 2.07
C GLU A 1 8.33 -17.02 2.97
N TYR A 2 8.75 -15.84 3.43
CA TYR A 2 7.94 -15.01 4.35
C TYR A 2 6.69 -14.33 3.78
N ILE A 3 6.55 -14.25 2.45
CA ILE A 3 5.39 -13.60 1.82
C ILE A 3 4.06 -14.29 2.16
N ILE A 4 4.10 -15.60 2.46
CA ILE A 4 2.92 -16.36 2.90
C ILE A 4 2.35 -15.86 4.23
N TYR A 5 3.11 -15.13 5.03
CA TYR A 5 2.60 -14.51 6.26
C TYR A 5 1.98 -13.13 5.99
N VAL A 6 2.34 -12.51 4.86
CA VAL A 6 1.86 -11.19 4.43
C VAL A 6 0.57 -11.34 3.61
N ASP A 7 0.50 -12.33 2.71
CA ASP A 7 -0.67 -12.67 1.91
C ASP A 7 -0.91 -14.19 1.92
N PRO A 8 -1.39 -14.76 3.04
CA PRO A 8 -1.49 -16.21 3.25
C PRO A 8 -2.42 -16.93 2.26
N VAL A 9 -3.37 -16.20 1.69
CA VAL A 9 -4.36 -16.75 0.75
C VAL A 9 -4.11 -16.24 -0.67
N THR A 10 -3.02 -15.51 -0.90
CA THR A 10 -2.67 -14.90 -2.19
C THR A 10 -3.81 -14.03 -2.78
N GLN A 11 -4.65 -13.45 -1.92
CA GLN A 11 -5.83 -12.68 -2.33
C GLN A 11 -5.47 -11.25 -2.71
N LEU A 12 -4.40 -10.71 -2.12
CA LEU A 12 -3.88 -9.40 -2.52
C LEU A 12 -3.09 -9.49 -3.83
N GLY A 13 -2.63 -10.69 -4.18
CA GLY A 13 -1.82 -10.95 -5.36
C GLY A 13 -0.33 -10.68 -5.11
N LEU A 14 0.10 -10.71 -3.84
CA LEU A 14 1.49 -10.52 -3.45
C LEU A 14 2.26 -11.85 -3.58
N ASN A 15 3.51 -11.77 -4.00
CA ASN A 15 4.39 -12.94 -4.15
C ASN A 15 5.83 -12.60 -3.76
N THR A 16 6.76 -13.56 -3.90
CA THR A 16 8.17 -13.34 -3.52
C THR A 16 8.80 -12.16 -4.28
N ASP A 17 8.39 -11.92 -5.53
CA ASP A 17 8.87 -10.78 -6.31
C ASP A 17 8.28 -9.45 -5.85
N SER A 18 7.24 -9.46 -5.00
CA SER A 18 6.69 -8.24 -4.39
C SER A 18 7.57 -7.68 -3.28
N VAL A 19 8.53 -8.45 -2.76
CA VAL A 19 9.47 -8.01 -1.72
C VAL A 19 10.60 -7.20 -2.34
N MET A 20 10.82 -6.00 -1.83
CA MET A 20 11.98 -5.16 -2.18
C MET A 20 13.16 -5.44 -1.25
N GLU A 21 12.92 -5.48 0.05
CA GLU A 21 13.93 -5.66 1.07
C GLU A 21 13.33 -6.39 2.27
N TYR A 22 14.13 -7.16 2.99
CA TYR A 22 13.75 -7.65 4.30
C TYR A 22 14.93 -7.57 5.27
N SER A 23 14.66 -7.27 6.54
CA SER A 23 15.64 -7.30 7.62
C SER A 23 15.16 -8.21 8.74
N ILE A 24 16.13 -8.81 9.43
CA ILE A 24 15.90 -9.82 10.46
C ILE A 24 16.67 -9.36 11.70
N GLY A 25 15.97 -8.85 12.71
CA GLY A 25 16.56 -8.20 13.88
C GLY A 25 17.34 -6.90 13.56
N ASP A 26 18.21 -6.47 14.48
CA ASP A 26 18.99 -5.21 14.43
C ASP A 26 20.52 -5.42 14.26
N ILE A 27 20.98 -6.56 13.70
CA ILE A 27 22.35 -7.03 13.94
C ILE A 27 23.34 -6.71 12.79
N HIS A 28 24.31 -5.82 13.05
CA HIS A 28 25.63 -5.78 12.38
C HIS A 28 26.63 -6.67 13.15
N ARG A 29 27.38 -7.57 12.50
CA ARG A 29 28.35 -8.49 13.17
C ARG A 29 29.80 -8.24 12.75
N ALA A 30 30.72 -8.34 13.72
CA ALA A 30 32.17 -8.45 13.53
C ALA A 30 32.62 -9.93 13.55
N SER A 31 33.76 -10.22 12.94
CA SER A 31 34.25 -11.56 12.48
C SER A 31 34.17 -12.73 13.48
N ASP A 32 34.18 -12.51 14.80
CA ASP A 32 34.51 -13.57 15.77
C ASP A 32 33.41 -13.85 16.82
N ALA A 33 32.12 -13.66 16.48
CA ALA A 33 31.02 -13.90 17.42
C ALA A 33 30.32 -15.27 17.21
N ASP A 34 30.12 -16.02 18.30
CA ASP A 34 29.43 -17.32 18.34
C ASP A 34 27.97 -17.27 17.85
N THR A 35 27.49 -18.40 17.32
CA THR A 35 26.13 -18.59 16.78
C THR A 35 25.04 -18.21 17.79
N PRO A 36 24.06 -17.36 17.42
CA PRO A 36 23.00 -16.97 18.34
C PRO A 36 22.02 -18.11 18.60
N GLU A 37 21.62 -18.27 19.86
CA GLU A 37 20.59 -19.23 20.30
C GLU A 37 19.14 -18.76 20.04
N LEU A 38 18.92 -17.47 19.76
CA LEU A 38 17.58 -16.91 19.51
C LEU A 38 17.27 -16.78 18.02
N LEU A 39 16.11 -17.34 17.64
CA LEU A 39 15.41 -17.01 16.41
C LEU A 39 15.11 -15.50 16.43
N PRO A 40 15.16 -14.82 15.27
CA PRO A 40 15.03 -13.38 15.21
C PRO A 40 13.66 -12.88 15.70
N ASP A 41 13.66 -11.95 16.67
CA ASP A 41 12.45 -11.43 17.32
C ASP A 41 11.56 -10.57 16.40
N THR A 42 12.09 -10.04 15.30
CA THR A 42 11.33 -9.21 14.36
C THR A 42 11.87 -9.35 12.95
N ILE A 43 10.95 -9.52 11.99
CA ILE A 43 11.24 -9.50 10.56
C ILE A 43 10.54 -8.28 9.98
N SER A 44 11.31 -7.34 9.43
CA SER A 44 10.78 -6.23 8.66
C SER A 44 10.79 -6.61 7.18
N VAL A 45 9.67 -6.40 6.48
CA VAL A 45 9.56 -6.63 5.04
C VAL A 45 9.10 -5.34 4.40
N LYS A 46 9.88 -4.87 3.42
CA LYS A 46 9.54 -3.72 2.59
C LYS A 46 9.07 -4.22 1.23
N LEU A 47 7.84 -3.89 0.87
CA LEU A 47 7.26 -4.25 -0.42
C LEU A 47 7.66 -3.25 -1.50
N LYS A 48 7.64 -3.70 -2.75
CA LYS A 48 7.83 -2.83 -3.92
C LYS A 48 6.71 -1.81 -3.97
N ASP A 49 7.07 -0.58 -4.28
CA ASP A 49 6.15 0.54 -4.45
C ASP A 49 6.28 1.12 -5.86
N LEU A 50 5.67 2.29 -6.05
CA LEU A 50 5.65 2.99 -7.32
C LEU A 50 7.07 3.36 -7.81
N THR A 51 8.06 3.52 -6.92
CA THR A 51 9.45 3.80 -7.33
C THR A 51 10.06 2.65 -8.14
N LEU A 52 9.53 1.44 -7.95
CA LEU A 52 9.87 0.23 -8.71
C LEU A 52 8.75 -0.17 -9.68
N ASN A 53 7.87 0.79 -10.04
CA ASN A 53 6.74 0.56 -10.93
C ASN A 53 5.83 -0.60 -10.46
N SER A 54 5.55 -0.67 -9.15
CA SER A 54 4.67 -1.68 -8.58
C SER A 54 3.61 -1.11 -7.64
N GLU A 55 2.45 -1.74 -7.61
CA GLU A 55 1.35 -1.43 -6.69
C GLU A 55 1.35 -2.32 -5.43
N ASP A 56 2.39 -3.11 -5.18
CA ASP A 56 2.40 -4.13 -4.11
C ASP A 56 2.21 -3.51 -2.71
N SER A 57 2.95 -2.44 -2.38
CA SER A 57 2.76 -1.71 -1.12
C SER A 57 1.34 -1.15 -0.99
N LEU A 58 0.79 -0.60 -2.09
CA LEU A 58 -0.56 -0.04 -2.09
C LEU A 58 -1.63 -1.13 -1.88
N ALA A 59 -1.46 -2.31 -2.49
CA ALA A 59 -2.34 -3.46 -2.29
C ALA A 59 -2.32 -3.93 -0.83
N PHE A 60 -1.14 -3.98 -0.23
CA PHE A 60 -0.99 -4.31 1.19
C PHE A 60 -1.64 -3.27 2.11
N GLU A 61 -1.37 -1.99 1.90
CA GLU A 61 -1.92 -0.90 2.73
C GLU A 61 -3.44 -0.79 2.63
N THR A 62 -4.00 -0.98 1.44
CA THR A 62 -5.44 -0.82 1.20
C THR A 62 -6.24 -2.10 1.46
N LEU A 63 -5.56 -3.24 1.56
CA LEU A 63 -6.16 -4.57 1.54
C LEU A 63 -7.07 -4.82 0.32
N ILE A 64 -6.78 -4.12 -0.79
CA ILE A 64 -7.46 -4.31 -2.07
C ILE A 64 -6.58 -5.17 -2.97
N PRO A 65 -7.13 -6.24 -3.60
CA PRO A 65 -6.39 -7.04 -4.55
C PRO A 65 -5.72 -6.21 -5.64
N LYS A 66 -4.45 -6.49 -5.93
CA LYS A 66 -3.66 -5.78 -6.95
C LYS A 66 -4.38 -5.67 -8.31
N PRO A 67 -5.04 -6.72 -8.85
CA PRO A 67 -5.79 -6.59 -10.10
C PRO A 67 -6.95 -5.57 -10.03
N VAL A 68 -7.58 -5.42 -8.85
CA VAL A 68 -8.66 -4.46 -8.62
C VAL A 68 -8.10 -3.05 -8.52
N LEU A 69 -6.98 -2.85 -7.81
CA LEU A 69 -6.29 -1.55 -7.78
C LEU A 69 -5.84 -1.10 -9.16
N GLN A 70 -5.22 -2.00 -9.93
CA GLN A 70 -4.79 -1.70 -11.30
C GLN A 70 -5.95 -1.23 -12.17
N ARG A 71 -7.13 -1.87 -12.05
CA ARG A 71 -8.34 -1.41 -12.71
C ARG A 71 -8.75 -0.01 -12.26
N TYR A 72 -8.72 0.31 -10.96
CA TYR A 72 -9.05 1.66 -10.47
C TYR A 72 -8.08 2.72 -11.00
N ILE A 73 -6.79 2.41 -11.03
CA ILE A 73 -5.74 3.29 -11.56
C ILE A 73 -5.98 3.53 -13.06
N SER A 74 -6.19 2.49 -13.86
CA SER A 74 -6.47 2.64 -15.29
C SER A 74 -7.71 3.50 -15.55
N GLN A 75 -8.78 3.31 -14.78
CA GLN A 75 -10.00 4.13 -14.89
C GLN A 75 -9.76 5.59 -14.51
N LEU A 76 -8.93 5.86 -13.50
CA LEU A 76 -8.54 7.22 -13.12
C LEU A 76 -7.65 7.87 -14.18
N GLU A 77 -6.75 7.12 -14.82
CA GLU A 77 -5.90 7.62 -15.91
C GLU A 77 -6.73 7.97 -17.16
N GLU A 78 -7.67 7.10 -17.52
CA GLU A 78 -8.49 7.24 -18.72
C GLU A 78 -9.61 8.28 -18.56
N HIS A 79 -10.39 8.17 -17.47
CA HIS A 79 -11.61 8.95 -17.29
C HIS A 79 -11.47 10.11 -16.30
N ARG A 80 -10.35 10.19 -15.56
CA ARG A 80 -10.09 11.22 -14.54
C ARG A 80 -11.14 11.26 -13.42
N ARG A 81 -11.91 10.18 -13.25
CA ARG A 81 -13.00 10.07 -12.28
C ARG A 81 -13.21 8.61 -11.88
N ILE A 82 -13.50 8.40 -10.60
CA ILE A 82 -14.03 7.14 -10.08
C ILE A 82 -15.07 7.43 -9.00
N ILE A 83 -16.02 6.51 -8.81
CA ILE A 83 -17.05 6.61 -7.76
C ILE A 83 -17.01 5.31 -6.95
N PHE A 84 -16.76 5.43 -5.65
CA PHE A 84 -16.92 4.32 -4.71
C PHE A 84 -18.28 4.40 -4.04
N SER A 85 -19.06 3.32 -4.17
CA SER A 85 -20.36 3.17 -3.54
C SER A 85 -20.36 1.95 -2.63
N GLY A 86 -21.10 2.02 -1.52
CA GLY A 86 -21.19 0.92 -0.56
C GLY A 86 -21.52 1.40 0.86
N PRO A 87 -21.76 0.47 1.79
CA PRO A 87 -22.14 0.76 3.18
C PRO A 87 -21.18 1.71 3.88
N SER A 88 -21.64 2.45 4.89
CA SER A 88 -20.74 3.27 5.73
C SER A 88 -19.70 2.39 6.44
N GLY A 89 -18.53 2.96 6.74
CA GLY A 89 -17.46 2.25 7.45
C GLY A 89 -16.62 1.27 6.61
N THR A 90 -16.89 1.07 5.33
CA THR A 90 -16.15 0.12 4.47
C THR A 90 -14.86 0.69 3.83
N GLY A 91 -14.26 1.72 4.43
CA GLY A 91 -12.97 2.26 3.95
C GLY A 91 -12.99 3.06 2.64
N LYS A 92 -14.17 3.38 2.06
CA LYS A 92 -14.25 4.10 0.76
C LYS A 92 -13.45 5.42 0.72
N SER A 93 -13.60 6.26 1.75
CA SER A 93 -12.87 7.53 1.83
C SER A 93 -11.36 7.33 2.02
N PHE A 94 -10.97 6.28 2.76
CA PHE A 94 -9.56 5.91 2.91
C PHE A 94 -8.96 5.46 1.58
N LEU A 95 -9.64 4.57 0.84
CA LEU A 95 -9.22 4.13 -0.48
C LEU A 95 -9.12 5.30 -1.48
N ALA A 96 -10.09 6.22 -1.46
CA ALA A 96 -10.05 7.42 -2.29
C ALA A 96 -8.82 8.30 -1.99
N SER A 97 -8.47 8.49 -0.72
CA SER A 97 -7.26 9.24 -0.32
C SER A 97 -5.98 8.55 -0.81
N ARG A 98 -5.84 7.24 -0.56
CA ARG A 98 -4.67 6.46 -0.98
C ARG A 98 -4.48 6.46 -2.49
N LEU A 99 -5.57 6.32 -3.26
CA LEU A 99 -5.52 6.42 -4.72
C LEU A 99 -5.16 7.83 -5.19
N ALA A 100 -5.69 8.87 -4.55
CA ALA A 100 -5.33 10.25 -4.88
C ALA A 100 -3.82 10.50 -4.66
N GLU A 101 -3.29 10.06 -3.52
CA GLU A 101 -1.85 10.15 -3.22
C GLU A 101 -1.01 9.37 -4.23
N TYR A 102 -1.40 8.14 -4.55
CA TYR A 102 -0.74 7.33 -5.56
C TYR A 102 -0.73 8.01 -6.94
N MET A 103 -1.85 8.61 -7.36
CA MET A 103 -1.93 9.32 -8.65
C MET A 103 -1.02 10.56 -8.70
N VAL A 104 -0.91 11.31 -7.59
CA VAL A 104 0.03 12.44 -7.51
C VAL A 104 1.47 11.97 -7.69
N LEU A 105 1.86 10.93 -6.96
CA LEU A 105 3.21 10.36 -7.07
C LEU A 105 3.48 9.78 -8.47
N LYS A 106 2.48 9.15 -9.09
CA LYS A 106 2.59 8.56 -10.44
C LYS A 106 2.79 9.62 -11.52
N GLU A 107 2.26 10.82 -11.33
CA GLU A 107 2.53 11.97 -12.20
C GLU A 107 3.92 12.61 -11.94
N GLY A 108 4.75 12.02 -11.06
CA GLY A 108 6.08 12.53 -10.72
C GLY A 108 6.06 13.77 -9.81
N LYS A 109 4.91 14.07 -9.19
CA LYS A 109 4.75 15.20 -8.27
C LYS A 109 5.03 14.78 -6.83
N GLN A 110 5.44 15.73 -6.00
CA GLN A 110 5.58 15.49 -4.56
C GLN A 110 4.22 15.61 -3.85
N LEU A 111 4.05 14.86 -2.77
CA LEU A 111 2.87 14.94 -1.90
C LEU A 111 2.92 16.20 -1.03
N GLU A 112 2.74 17.35 -1.66
CA GLU A 112 2.62 18.63 -0.96
C GLU A 112 1.19 18.86 -0.46
N HIS A 113 1.03 19.73 0.55
CA HIS A 113 -0.25 20.00 1.22
C HIS A 113 -1.37 20.50 0.27
N GLN A 114 -1.02 20.97 -0.93
CA GLN A 114 -1.96 21.49 -1.93
C GLN A 114 -2.24 20.52 -3.09
N ALA A 115 -1.60 19.34 -3.12
CA ALA A 115 -1.73 18.40 -4.23
C ALA A 115 -3.10 17.68 -4.24
N ILE A 116 -3.76 17.56 -3.08
CA ILE A 116 -5.03 16.85 -2.93
C ILE A 116 -6.01 17.76 -2.19
N ALA A 117 -7.17 17.98 -2.79
CA ALA A 117 -8.29 18.67 -2.17
C ALA A 117 -9.41 17.68 -1.84
N THR A 118 -9.89 17.72 -0.61
CA THR A 118 -10.99 16.86 -0.13
C THR A 118 -12.20 17.71 0.20
N PHE A 119 -13.33 17.38 -0.40
CA PHE A 119 -14.62 18.02 -0.16
C PHE A 119 -15.54 17.03 0.53
N ASN A 120 -15.85 17.28 1.81
CA ASN A 120 -16.83 16.51 2.56
C ASN A 120 -18.20 17.17 2.43
N VAL A 121 -19.17 16.42 1.90
CA VAL A 121 -20.56 16.86 1.80
C VAL A 121 -21.35 16.20 2.91
N ASP A 122 -21.53 16.92 4.02
CA ASP A 122 -22.45 16.52 5.08
C ASP A 122 -23.86 17.05 4.76
N ASN A 123 -24.86 16.16 4.67
CA ASN A 123 -26.27 16.55 4.66
C ASN A 123 -26.73 16.97 6.06
N LYS A 124 -26.04 17.93 6.69
CA LYS A 124 -26.63 18.69 7.81
C LYS A 124 -27.63 19.67 7.21
N THR A 125 -28.83 19.18 6.88
CA THR A 125 -29.99 20.05 6.69
C THR A 125 -30.26 20.72 8.03
N THR A 126 -29.72 21.91 8.25
CA THR A 126 -30.23 22.82 9.26
C THR A 126 -31.64 23.19 8.83
N LYS A 127 -32.64 22.63 9.53
CA LYS A 127 -34.00 23.16 9.51
C LYS A 127 -34.05 24.44 10.32
#